data_AF-A0A1G7GSV1-F1
#
_entry.id   AF-A0A1G7GSV1-F1
#
_cell.length_a   1.000
_cell.length_b   1.000
_cell.length_c   1.000
_cell.angle_alpha   90.00
_cell.angle_beta   90.00
_cell.angle_gamma   90.00
#
_symmetry.space_group_name_H-M   'P 1'
#
loop_
_entity.id
_entity.type
_entity.pdbx_description
1 polymer ?
#
loop_
_entity_poly.entity_id
_entity_poly.type
_entity_poly.pdbx_seq_one_letter_code
_entity_poly.pdbx_strand_id
1 'polypeptide(L)'
;KENGVLALDVNSDPYHLALALVAPDGNLRRHLTLSLEEVDRAKNKGAKELVLWKIAHQVISLAEEHGVVIATERLKHLRKSRRGDGSGRAFRGKQHRFAYASLLRKVHSLARRKGIQVVEVNPQDTSTIGMLKYAPQLSLSKDVAAAYVIGRRALGFREKLPRGYERLLRDERFRGHVQGFYASKVQELRAKKAQERNPYLRRRLSREIGRAKRHLALLSSLQGSLGGQDGFTEGRNRPGGNAWRVLRVGTFLPLLRNAVPRDLSPLKALLHRGAWEGWKGSLGPPPGGGPGCANVHFG
;
A
#
# COMPACT_ATOMS: atom_id res chain seq x y z
N LYS A 1 -15.07 -1.73 21.97
CA LYS A 1 -14.11 -2.61 21.25
C LYS A 1 -14.33 -4.10 21.53
N GLU A 2 -15.13 -4.45 22.53
CA GLU A 2 -15.30 -5.82 23.03
C GLU A 2 -15.85 -6.81 21.99
N ASN A 3 -16.65 -6.34 21.02
CA ASN A 3 -17.22 -7.20 19.97
C ASN A 3 -16.37 -7.26 18.68
N GLY A 4 -15.30 -6.46 18.59
CA GLY A 4 -14.46 -6.34 17.41
C GLY A 4 -14.54 -4.96 16.75
N VAL A 5 -14.04 -4.89 15.51
CA VAL A 5 -13.86 -3.65 14.74
C VAL A 5 -14.21 -3.86 13.27
N LEU A 6 -14.96 -2.94 12.67
CA LEU A 6 -15.06 -2.77 11.22
C LEU A 6 -14.05 -1.72 10.74
N ALA A 7 -13.02 -2.17 10.04
CA ALA A 7 -11.94 -1.31 9.56
C ALA A 7 -12.12 -0.91 8.09
N LEU A 8 -11.81 0.35 7.79
CA LEU A 8 -11.96 0.96 6.47
C LEU A 8 -10.59 1.33 5.88
N ASP A 9 -10.36 0.93 4.63
CA ASP A 9 -9.27 1.45 3.79
C ASP A 9 -9.85 1.93 2.45
N VAL A 10 -9.50 3.14 2.01
CA VAL A 10 -9.97 3.65 0.70
C VAL A 10 -8.82 3.71 -0.27
N ASN A 11 -9.02 3.01 -1.38
CA ASN A 11 -8.09 3.00 -2.48
C ASN A 11 -8.60 3.88 -3.63
N SER A 12 -7.66 4.50 -4.35
CA SER A 12 -7.92 5.36 -5.50
C SER A 12 -7.88 4.63 -6.84
N ASP A 13 -7.35 3.39 -6.87
CA ASP A 13 -7.23 2.58 -8.09
C ASP A 13 -7.06 1.07 -7.79
N PRO A 14 -8.10 0.23 -8.00
CA PRO A 14 -9.45 0.63 -8.42
C PRO A 14 -10.12 1.49 -7.35
N TYR A 15 -11.07 2.35 -7.73
CA TYR A 15 -11.69 3.29 -6.80
C TYR A 15 -12.75 2.58 -5.96
N HIS A 16 -12.39 2.20 -4.74
CA HIS A 16 -13.24 1.42 -3.84
C HIS A 16 -12.90 1.66 -2.37
N LEU A 17 -13.83 1.27 -1.50
CA LEU A 17 -13.67 1.17 -0.06
C LEU A 17 -13.53 -0.31 0.32
N ALA A 18 -12.37 -0.70 0.83
CA ALA A 18 -12.13 -2.01 1.40
C ALA A 18 -12.53 -2.02 2.88
N LEU A 19 -13.28 -3.06 3.26
CA LEU A 19 -13.78 -3.27 4.61
C LEU A 19 -13.25 -4.60 5.16
N ALA A 20 -12.80 -4.58 6.41
CA ALA A 20 -12.39 -5.76 7.14
C ALA A 20 -13.06 -5.80 8.51
N LEU A 21 -13.84 -6.84 8.76
CA LEU A 21 -14.41 -7.13 10.08
C LEU A 21 -13.42 -7.98 10.87
N VAL A 22 -12.92 -7.42 11.96
CA VAL A 22 -11.88 -8.02 12.80
C VAL A 22 -12.46 -8.36 14.16
N ALA A 23 -12.33 -9.63 14.54
CA ALA A 23 -12.72 -10.13 15.85
C ALA A 23 -11.86 -9.53 16.98
N PRO A 24 -12.31 -9.57 18.25
CA PRO A 24 -11.53 -9.08 19.39
C PRO A 24 -10.15 -9.72 19.56
N ASP A 25 -10.01 -10.99 19.15
CA ASP A 25 -8.74 -11.74 19.11
C ASP A 25 -7.78 -11.30 17.98
N GLY A 26 -8.23 -10.34 17.15
CA GLY A 26 -7.51 -9.80 16.02
C GLY A 26 -7.69 -10.59 14.73
N ASN A 27 -8.45 -11.68 14.71
CA ASN A 27 -8.65 -12.51 13.52
C ASN A 27 -9.64 -11.88 12.53
N LEU A 28 -9.44 -12.10 11.24
CA LEU A 28 -10.35 -11.64 10.19
C LEU A 28 -11.60 -12.53 10.19
N ARG A 29 -12.79 -11.94 10.42
CA ARG A 29 -14.07 -12.64 10.32
C ARG A 29 -14.66 -12.57 8.92
N ARG A 30 -14.65 -11.37 8.34
CA ARG A 30 -15.26 -11.09 7.03
C ARG A 30 -14.55 -9.92 6.38
N HIS A 31 -14.55 -9.88 5.05
CA HIS A 31 -14.16 -8.69 4.32
C HIS A 31 -15.15 -8.40 3.18
N LEU A 32 -15.22 -7.14 2.78
CA LEU A 32 -16.07 -6.66 1.70
C LEU A 32 -15.33 -5.56 0.94
N THR A 33 -15.65 -5.40 -0.33
CA THR A 33 -15.21 -4.26 -1.12
C THR A 33 -16.45 -3.54 -1.67
N LEU A 34 -16.58 -2.24 -1.37
CA LEU A 34 -17.62 -1.38 -1.90
C LEU A 34 -17.05 -0.51 -3.02
N SER A 35 -17.57 -0.66 -4.24
CA SER A 35 -17.15 0.16 -5.38
C SER A 35 -17.52 1.63 -5.15
N LEU A 36 -16.58 2.53 -5.48
CA LEU A 36 -16.79 3.97 -5.48
C LEU A 36 -16.92 4.51 -6.92
N GLU A 37 -16.97 3.65 -7.93
CA GLU A 37 -17.09 4.08 -9.33
C GLU A 37 -18.35 4.90 -9.61
N GLU A 38 -19.46 4.62 -8.91
CA GLU A 38 -20.70 5.41 -9.01
C GLU A 38 -20.46 6.89 -8.67
N VAL A 39 -19.53 7.19 -7.75
CA VAL A 39 -19.16 8.56 -7.39
C VAL A 39 -18.44 9.26 -8.55
N ASP A 40 -17.65 8.53 -9.34
CA ASP A 40 -17.00 9.08 -10.52
C ASP A 40 -18.00 9.29 -11.67
N ARG A 41 -18.97 8.38 -11.84
CA ARG A 41 -20.01 8.44 -12.88
C ARG A 41 -21.10 9.49 -12.60
N ALA A 42 -21.27 9.91 -11.35
CA ALA A 42 -22.30 10.88 -10.98
C ALA A 42 -22.11 12.26 -11.66
N LYS A 43 -23.21 12.74 -12.27
CA LYS A 43 -23.23 13.91 -13.18
C LYS A 43 -22.84 15.24 -12.53
N ASN A 44 -23.19 15.44 -11.26
CA ASN A 44 -22.97 16.71 -10.55
C ASN A 44 -22.56 16.49 -9.09
N LYS A 45 -22.19 17.57 -8.39
CA LYS A 45 -21.73 17.51 -6.99
C LYS A 45 -22.80 16.96 -6.04
N GLY A 46 -24.07 17.32 -6.22
CA GLY A 46 -25.18 16.83 -5.39
C GLY A 46 -25.37 15.32 -5.51
N ALA A 47 -25.35 14.79 -6.73
CA ALA A 47 -25.44 13.35 -7.00
C ALA A 47 -24.26 12.59 -6.39
N LYS A 48 -23.04 13.14 -6.46
CA LYS A 48 -21.86 12.56 -5.79
C LYS A 48 -22.04 12.47 -4.28
N GLU A 49 -22.55 13.54 -3.67
CA GLU A 49 -22.79 13.57 -2.23
C GLU A 49 -23.84 12.54 -1.80
N LEU A 50 -24.91 12.34 -2.59
CA LEU A 50 -25.92 11.32 -2.33
C LEU A 50 -25.36 9.90 -2.37
N VAL A 51 -24.52 9.58 -3.38
CA VAL A 51 -23.83 8.28 -3.46
C VAL A 51 -22.91 8.08 -2.26
N LEU A 52 -22.14 9.11 -1.87
CA LEU A 52 -21.27 9.03 -0.69
C LEU A 52 -22.05 8.83 0.62
N TRP A 53 -23.22 9.46 0.76
CA TRP A 53 -24.12 9.22 1.90
C TRP A 53 -24.65 7.79 1.90
N LYS A 54 -25.08 7.26 0.76
CA LYS A 54 -25.51 5.85 0.62
C LYS A 54 -24.42 4.89 1.09
N ILE A 55 -23.19 5.07 0.64
CA ILE A 55 -22.05 4.23 1.06
C ILE A 55 -21.77 4.40 2.56
N ALA A 56 -21.81 5.63 3.08
CA ALA A 56 -21.60 5.86 4.51
C ALA A 56 -22.68 5.15 5.35
N HIS A 57 -23.95 5.21 4.95
CA HIS A 57 -25.03 4.46 5.60
C HIS A 57 -24.79 2.95 5.55
N GLN A 58 -24.36 2.39 4.40
CA GLN A 58 -24.02 0.97 4.31
C GLN A 58 -22.92 0.56 5.30
N VAL A 59 -21.87 1.36 5.44
CA VAL A 59 -20.79 1.11 6.43
C VAL A 59 -21.36 1.10 7.86
N ILE A 60 -22.21 2.08 8.19
CA ILE A 60 -22.79 2.18 9.54
C ILE A 60 -23.72 1.00 9.82
N SER A 61 -24.58 0.63 8.88
CA SER A 61 -25.48 -0.52 9.04
C SER A 61 -24.70 -1.81 9.25
N LEU A 62 -23.58 -2.02 8.54
CA LEU A 62 -22.70 -3.17 8.77
C LEU A 62 -22.08 -3.16 10.18
N ALA A 63 -21.69 -1.99 10.69
CA ALA A 63 -21.16 -1.85 12.04
C ALA A 63 -22.24 -2.11 13.11
N GLU A 64 -23.47 -1.63 12.91
CA GLU A 64 -24.63 -1.86 13.77
C GLU A 64 -25.00 -3.36 13.80
N GLU A 65 -25.13 -4.00 12.62
CA GLU A 65 -25.46 -5.42 12.47
C GLU A 65 -24.52 -6.33 13.26
N HIS A 66 -23.22 -6.02 13.26
CA HIS A 66 -22.21 -6.83 13.94
C HIS A 66 -21.90 -6.31 15.35
N GLY A 67 -22.54 -5.23 15.80
CA GLY A 67 -22.30 -4.61 17.11
C GLY A 67 -20.85 -4.17 17.33
N VAL A 68 -20.14 -3.77 16.27
CA VAL A 68 -18.70 -3.43 16.31
C VAL A 68 -18.45 -1.92 16.23
N VAL A 69 -17.26 -1.52 16.69
CA VAL A 69 -16.79 -0.14 16.52
C VAL A 69 -16.15 0.03 15.13
N ILE A 70 -15.99 1.28 14.68
CA ILE A 70 -15.40 1.57 13.37
C ILE A 70 -13.92 1.97 13.54
N ALA A 71 -13.04 1.47 12.67
CA ALA A 71 -11.66 1.92 12.59
C ALA A 71 -11.34 2.58 11.26
N THR A 72 -10.72 3.75 11.33
CA THR A 72 -10.28 4.50 10.15
C THR A 72 -8.83 4.93 10.33
N GLU A 73 -8.11 5.12 9.24
CA GLU A 73 -6.81 5.79 9.32
C GLU A 73 -6.96 7.28 9.64
N ARG A 74 -6.00 7.83 10.39
CA ARG A 74 -5.85 9.28 10.52
C ARG A 74 -5.53 9.89 9.16
N LEU A 75 -6.38 10.80 8.72
CA LEU A 75 -6.16 11.59 7.50
C LEU A 75 -4.88 12.44 7.66
N LYS A 76 -3.77 11.98 7.08
CA LYS A 76 -2.57 12.84 6.90
C LYS A 76 -2.79 13.76 5.72
N HIS A 77 -2.16 14.94 5.73
CA HIS A 77 -2.11 15.82 4.58
C HIS A 77 -1.53 15.08 3.37
N LEU A 78 -2.38 14.72 2.40
CA LEU A 78 -1.93 14.11 1.17
C LEU A 78 -1.14 15.14 0.37
N ARG A 79 0.07 14.74 -0.06
CA ARG A 79 0.93 15.60 -0.87
C ARG A 79 0.21 15.98 -2.17
N LYS A 80 -0.22 17.23 -2.31
CA LYS A 80 -0.82 17.73 -3.55
C LYS A 80 0.27 17.84 -4.63
N SER A 81 0.11 17.12 -5.74
CA SER A 81 0.99 17.28 -6.90
C SER A 81 0.58 18.49 -7.74
N ARG A 82 1.56 19.13 -8.38
CA ARG A 82 1.39 20.37 -9.16
C ARG A 82 1.73 20.14 -10.64
N ARG A 83 1.24 20.98 -11.55
CA ARG A 83 1.69 20.94 -12.95
C ARG A 83 3.21 21.25 -12.99
N GLY A 84 3.95 20.58 -13.86
CA GLY A 84 5.41 20.78 -14.00
C GLY A 84 6.28 20.06 -12.95
N ASP A 85 5.70 19.52 -11.88
CA ASP A 85 6.41 18.70 -10.89
C ASP A 85 6.71 17.26 -11.37
N GLY A 86 6.36 16.98 -12.64
CA GLY A 86 6.42 15.71 -13.38
C GLY A 86 5.66 14.53 -12.77
N SER A 87 4.68 14.79 -11.91
CA SER A 87 3.52 13.91 -11.75
C SER A 87 2.77 13.84 -13.09
N GLY A 88 2.29 12.66 -13.48
CA GLY A 88 1.46 12.50 -14.67
C GLY A 88 0.07 13.10 -14.49
N ARG A 89 -0.63 13.43 -15.59
CA ARG A 89 -2.04 13.88 -15.55
C ARG A 89 -2.93 12.88 -14.81
N ALA A 90 -2.73 11.58 -15.05
CA ALA A 90 -3.47 10.51 -14.37
C ALA A 90 -3.31 10.54 -12.84
N PHE A 91 -2.09 10.78 -12.33
CA PHE A 91 -1.86 10.87 -10.89
C PHE A 91 -2.56 12.08 -10.27
N ARG A 92 -2.50 13.24 -10.92
CA ARG A 92 -3.26 14.43 -10.50
C ARG A 92 -4.77 14.21 -10.51
N GLY A 93 -5.28 13.52 -11.53
CA GLY A 93 -6.69 13.13 -11.61
C GLY A 93 -7.10 12.29 -10.39
N LYS A 94 -6.34 11.25 -10.05
CA LYS A 94 -6.57 10.42 -8.84
C LYS A 94 -6.58 11.23 -7.54
N GLN A 95 -5.71 12.23 -7.42
CA GLN A 95 -5.68 13.12 -6.25
C GLN A 95 -6.87 14.08 -6.19
N HIS A 96 -7.39 14.50 -7.33
CA HIS A 96 -8.56 15.39 -7.40
C HIS A 96 -9.88 14.63 -7.19
N ARG A 97 -9.92 13.33 -7.49
CA ARG A 97 -11.07 12.43 -7.24
C ARG A 97 -11.36 12.19 -5.76
N PHE A 98 -10.57 12.74 -4.85
CA PHE A 98 -10.44 12.22 -3.50
C PHE A 98 -11.65 12.52 -2.60
N ALA A 99 -12.74 11.77 -2.80
CA ALA A 99 -13.90 11.79 -1.93
C ALA A 99 -13.65 11.10 -0.59
N TYR A 100 -12.48 10.48 -0.38
CA TYR A 100 -12.14 9.80 0.88
C TYR A 100 -12.34 10.70 2.11
N ALA A 101 -11.82 11.93 2.08
CA ALA A 101 -12.02 12.87 3.18
C ALA A 101 -13.50 13.29 3.34
N SER A 102 -14.29 13.27 2.26
CA SER A 102 -15.74 13.51 2.34
C SER A 102 -16.48 12.31 2.92
N LEU A 103 -16.12 11.09 2.49
CA LEU A 103 -16.69 9.83 2.93
C LEU A 103 -16.40 9.57 4.40
N LEU A 104 -15.15 9.70 4.83
CA LEU A 104 -14.78 9.53 6.24
C LEU A 104 -15.50 10.53 7.15
N ARG A 105 -15.62 11.79 6.75
CA ARG A 105 -16.40 12.77 7.52
C ARG A 105 -17.87 12.38 7.66
N LYS A 106 -18.48 11.82 6.61
CA LYS A 106 -19.87 11.31 6.66
C LYS A 106 -19.98 10.11 7.58
N VAL A 107 -19.07 9.13 7.45
CA VAL A 107 -19.02 7.96 8.34
C VAL A 107 -18.86 8.39 9.79
N HIS A 108 -17.94 9.30 10.09
CA HIS A 108 -17.73 9.82 11.45
C HIS A 108 -18.95 10.55 12.00
N SER A 109 -19.61 11.36 11.17
CA SER A 109 -20.83 12.09 11.54
C SER A 109 -21.99 11.12 11.84
N LEU A 110 -22.22 10.12 10.99
CA LEU A 110 -23.25 9.12 11.21
C LEU A 110 -22.95 8.22 12.42
N ALA A 111 -21.71 7.78 12.56
CA ALA A 111 -21.28 6.97 13.70
C ALA A 111 -21.57 7.70 15.02
N ARG A 112 -21.23 9.00 15.11
CA ARG A 112 -21.54 9.83 16.28
C ARG A 112 -23.04 9.91 16.56
N ARG A 113 -23.87 10.11 15.53
CA ARG A 113 -25.34 10.16 15.68
C ARG A 113 -25.94 8.83 16.14
N LYS A 114 -25.32 7.70 15.76
CA LYS A 114 -25.75 6.35 16.12
C LYS A 114 -25.07 5.80 17.39
N GLY A 115 -24.25 6.59 18.08
CA GLY A 115 -23.52 6.14 19.27
C GLY A 115 -22.41 5.12 18.99
N ILE A 116 -21.98 4.96 17.73
CA ILE A 116 -20.92 4.03 17.34
C ILE A 116 -19.57 4.71 17.52
N GLN A 117 -18.70 4.11 18.32
CA GLN A 117 -17.34 4.59 18.53
C GLN A 117 -16.52 4.50 17.23
N VAL A 118 -15.75 5.55 16.93
CA VAL A 118 -14.77 5.56 15.85
C VAL A 118 -13.36 5.64 16.43
N VAL A 119 -12.48 4.77 15.97
CA VAL A 119 -11.09 4.67 16.42
C VAL A 119 -10.16 5.04 15.27
N GLU A 120 -9.41 6.12 15.44
CA GLU A 120 -8.44 6.55 14.44
C GLU A 120 -7.04 5.98 14.70
N VAL A 121 -6.47 5.28 13.72
CA VAL A 121 -5.14 4.67 13.81
C VAL A 121 -4.10 5.41 12.96
N ASN A 122 -2.82 5.28 13.30
CA ASN A 122 -1.74 5.81 12.47
C ASN A 122 -1.73 5.06 11.12
N PRO A 123 -1.71 5.74 9.94
CA PRO A 123 -1.65 5.11 8.62
C PRO A 123 -0.26 4.54 8.26
N GLN A 124 0.71 4.66 9.15
CA GLN A 124 2.09 4.31 8.84
C GLN A 124 2.24 2.81 8.53
N ASP A 125 2.71 2.54 7.31
CA ASP A 125 3.11 1.23 6.79
C ASP A 125 1.98 0.18 6.76
N THR A 126 0.71 0.56 6.91
CA THR A 126 -0.47 -0.33 6.88
C THR A 126 -0.56 -1.12 5.58
N SER A 127 -0.48 -0.43 4.44
CA SER A 127 -0.44 -1.06 3.11
C SER A 127 0.78 -1.98 2.92
N THR A 128 1.96 -1.56 3.38
CA THR A 128 3.18 -2.39 3.26
C THR A 128 3.06 -3.68 4.07
N ILE A 129 2.59 -3.59 5.32
CA ILE A 129 2.38 -4.75 6.19
C ILE A 129 1.27 -5.63 5.61
N GLY A 130 0.16 -5.04 5.17
CA GLY A 130 -0.95 -5.77 4.54
C GLY A 130 -0.48 -6.61 3.36
N MET A 131 0.27 -6.00 2.43
CA MET A 131 0.78 -6.69 1.24
C MET A 131 1.82 -7.77 1.55
N LEU A 132 2.71 -7.54 2.52
CA LEU A 132 3.78 -8.49 2.83
C LEU A 132 3.31 -9.62 3.74
N LYS A 133 2.46 -9.34 4.72
CA LYS A 133 2.07 -10.32 5.74
C LYS A 133 0.75 -10.99 5.40
N TYR A 134 -0.32 -10.21 5.27
CA TYR A 134 -1.68 -10.76 5.29
C TYR A 134 -2.23 -11.12 3.92
N ALA A 135 -1.94 -10.33 2.89
CA ALA A 135 -2.33 -10.66 1.52
C ALA A 135 -1.86 -12.05 1.08
N PRO A 136 -0.56 -12.43 1.23
CA PRO A 136 -0.11 -13.78 0.87
C PRO A 136 -0.57 -14.89 1.82
N GLN A 137 -0.81 -14.59 3.11
CA GLN A 137 -1.23 -15.59 4.10
C GLN A 137 -2.70 -15.96 3.95
N LEU A 138 -3.54 -14.95 3.73
CA LEU A 138 -5.00 -15.06 3.77
C LEU A 138 -5.63 -14.93 2.37
N SER A 139 -4.81 -14.90 1.31
CA SER A 139 -5.24 -14.73 -0.08
C SER A 139 -6.12 -13.48 -0.30
N LEU A 140 -5.77 -12.38 0.38
CA LEU A 140 -6.52 -11.13 0.33
C LEU A 140 -5.96 -10.19 -0.74
N SER A 141 -6.80 -9.29 -1.24
CA SER A 141 -6.31 -8.15 -2.01
C SER A 141 -5.45 -7.25 -1.12
N LYS A 142 -4.52 -6.48 -1.74
CA LYS A 142 -3.67 -5.52 -1.02
C LYS A 142 -4.46 -4.51 -0.17
N ASP A 143 -5.65 -4.12 -0.65
CA ASP A 143 -6.48 -3.07 -0.06
C ASP A 143 -7.28 -3.65 1.13
N VAL A 144 -7.85 -4.85 0.98
CA VAL A 144 -8.47 -5.58 2.10
C VAL A 144 -7.44 -5.94 3.17
N ALA A 145 -6.23 -6.35 2.77
CA ALA A 145 -5.16 -6.63 3.72
C ALA A 145 -4.73 -5.37 4.49
N ALA A 146 -4.76 -4.18 3.86
CA ALA A 146 -4.51 -2.92 4.54
C ALA A 146 -5.63 -2.58 5.55
N ALA A 147 -6.90 -2.72 5.16
CA ALA A 147 -8.05 -2.59 6.06
C ALA A 147 -7.93 -3.54 7.26
N TYR A 148 -7.48 -4.78 7.04
CA TYR A 148 -7.27 -5.74 8.13
C TYR A 148 -6.19 -5.27 9.12
N VAL A 149 -5.06 -4.74 8.64
CA VAL A 149 -4.02 -4.16 9.51
C VAL A 149 -4.54 -2.97 10.32
N ILE A 150 -5.38 -2.12 9.72
CA ILE A 150 -6.04 -1.00 10.40
C ILE A 150 -6.90 -1.51 11.55
N GLY A 151 -7.72 -2.54 11.31
CA GLY A 151 -8.58 -3.15 12.33
C GLY A 151 -7.79 -3.76 13.48
N ARG A 152 -6.76 -4.55 13.16
CA ARG A 152 -5.85 -5.12 14.18
C ARG A 152 -5.18 -4.03 15.02
N ARG A 153 -4.72 -2.95 14.39
CA ARG A 153 -4.10 -1.80 15.08
C ARG A 153 -5.09 -1.06 15.98
N ALA A 154 -6.35 -0.93 15.56
CA ALA A 154 -7.40 -0.30 16.36
C ALA A 154 -7.73 -1.10 17.64
N LEU A 155 -7.61 -2.43 17.57
CA LEU A 155 -7.71 -3.34 18.70
C LEU A 155 -6.44 -3.38 19.59
N GLY A 156 -5.35 -2.72 19.17
CA GLY A 156 -4.11 -2.64 19.94
C GLY A 156 -3.05 -3.68 19.56
N PHE A 157 -3.30 -4.53 18.56
CA PHE A 157 -2.31 -5.49 18.09
C PHE A 157 -1.13 -4.81 17.40
N ARG A 158 0.08 -5.31 17.69
CA ARG A 158 1.33 -4.91 17.05
C ARG A 158 1.78 -5.95 16.03
N GLU A 159 2.28 -5.47 14.89
CA GLU A 159 2.66 -6.32 13.77
C GLU A 159 4.14 -6.68 13.81
N LYS A 160 4.42 -7.94 14.19
CA LYS A 160 5.77 -8.52 14.19
C LYS A 160 6.13 -9.07 12.82
N LEU A 161 7.43 -9.02 12.51
CA LEU A 161 7.98 -9.57 11.28
C LEU A 161 7.92 -11.11 11.31
N PRO A 162 7.40 -11.77 10.27
CA PRO A 162 7.47 -13.23 10.16
C PRO A 162 8.91 -13.75 10.15
N ARG A 163 9.16 -14.91 10.80
CA ARG A 163 10.49 -15.54 10.87
C ARG A 163 11.14 -15.78 9.52
N GLY A 164 10.35 -16.12 8.48
CA GLY A 164 10.87 -16.27 7.12
C GLY A 164 11.47 -14.99 6.56
N TYR A 165 10.81 -13.85 6.81
CA TYR A 165 11.33 -12.55 6.42
C TYR A 165 12.53 -12.09 7.25
N GLU A 166 12.57 -12.40 8.54
CA GLU A 166 13.77 -12.16 9.36
C GLU A 166 14.99 -12.90 8.81
N ARG A 167 14.83 -14.18 8.45
CA ARG A 167 15.88 -14.98 7.80
C ARG A 167 16.29 -14.38 6.46
N LEU A 168 15.32 -14.04 5.61
CA LEU A 168 15.57 -13.44 4.31
C LEU A 168 16.36 -12.14 4.43
N LEU A 169 16.01 -11.27 5.38
CA LEU A 169 16.73 -10.02 5.61
C LEU A 169 18.13 -10.23 6.17
N ARG A 170 18.46 -11.39 6.76
CA ARG A 170 19.80 -11.74 7.26
C ARG A 170 20.69 -12.38 6.20
N ASP A 171 20.10 -12.95 5.15
CA ASP A 171 20.81 -13.60 4.05
C ASP A 171 21.64 -12.58 3.24
N GLU A 172 22.97 -12.76 3.26
CA GLU A 172 23.92 -11.91 2.54
C GLU A 172 23.78 -12.00 1.03
N ARG A 173 23.44 -13.18 0.49
CA ARG A 173 23.23 -13.39 -0.94
C ARG A 173 22.02 -12.60 -1.40
N PHE A 174 20.94 -12.61 -0.62
CA PHE A 174 19.75 -11.80 -0.91
C PHE A 174 20.08 -10.31 -0.90
N ARG A 175 20.79 -9.84 0.13
CA ARG A 175 21.22 -8.43 0.24
C ARG A 175 22.06 -8.02 -0.96
N GLY A 176 23.06 -8.83 -1.32
CA GLY A 176 23.94 -8.58 -2.47
C GLY A 176 23.16 -8.52 -3.78
N HIS A 177 22.21 -9.45 -3.98
CA HIS A 177 21.33 -9.45 -5.16
C HIS A 177 20.53 -8.15 -5.28
N VAL A 178 19.87 -7.71 -4.19
CA VAL A 178 19.04 -6.51 -4.19
C VAL A 178 19.89 -5.24 -4.38
N GLN A 179 21.06 -5.17 -3.73
CA GLN A 179 22.00 -4.07 -3.89
C GLN A 179 22.49 -3.96 -5.35
N GLY A 180 22.91 -5.09 -5.93
CA GLY A 180 23.31 -5.16 -7.34
C GLY A 180 22.18 -4.73 -8.29
N PHE A 181 20.95 -5.21 -8.05
CA PHE A 181 19.78 -4.83 -8.84
C PHE A 181 19.56 -3.31 -8.86
N TYR A 182 19.54 -2.65 -7.70
CA TYR A 182 19.31 -1.20 -7.65
C TYR A 182 20.51 -0.38 -8.14
N ALA A 183 21.74 -0.85 -7.95
CA ALA A 183 22.93 -0.22 -8.51
C ALA A 183 22.86 -0.21 -10.05
N SER A 184 22.59 -1.37 -10.66
CA SER A 184 22.38 -1.47 -12.11
C SER A 184 21.20 -0.62 -12.58
N LYS A 185 20.10 -0.58 -11.82
CA LYS A 185 18.94 0.26 -12.15
C LYS A 185 19.28 1.75 -12.17
N VAL A 186 20.11 2.21 -11.24
CA VAL A 186 20.58 3.62 -11.22
C VAL A 186 21.38 3.94 -12.47
N GLN A 187 22.26 3.05 -12.92
CA GLN A 187 23.06 3.27 -14.14
C GLN A 187 22.19 3.25 -15.39
N GLU A 188 21.26 2.29 -15.51
CA GLU A 188 20.28 2.24 -16.61
C GLU A 188 19.48 3.55 -16.71
N LEU A 189 18.96 4.04 -15.59
CA LEU A 189 18.19 5.28 -15.55
C LEU A 189 19.04 6.52 -15.86
N ARG A 190 20.32 6.54 -15.49
CA ARG A 190 21.27 7.60 -15.84
C ARG A 190 21.55 7.63 -17.35
N ALA A 191 21.79 6.48 -17.96
CA ALA A 191 21.98 6.36 -19.41
C ALA A 191 20.74 6.85 -20.18
N LYS A 192 19.54 6.37 -19.79
CA LYS A 192 18.26 6.85 -20.34
C LYS A 192 18.08 8.35 -20.18
N LYS A 193 18.44 8.90 -19.02
CA LYS A 193 18.35 10.35 -18.77
C LYS A 193 19.32 11.14 -19.66
N ALA A 194 20.52 10.63 -19.92
CA ALA A 194 21.50 11.31 -20.76
C ALA A 194 20.99 11.46 -22.21
N GLN A 195 20.37 10.41 -22.74
CA GLN A 195 19.83 10.36 -24.10
C GLN A 195 18.49 11.12 -24.27
N GLU A 196 17.71 11.28 -23.20
CA GLU A 196 16.41 11.94 -23.24
C GLU A 196 16.54 13.45 -23.43
N ARG A 197 15.92 14.00 -24.50
CA ARG A 197 15.91 15.45 -24.78
C ARG A 197 14.73 16.16 -24.09
N ASN A 198 13.62 15.47 -23.85
CA ASN A 198 12.41 16.08 -23.29
C ASN A 198 12.61 16.47 -21.80
N PRO A 199 12.48 17.76 -21.42
CA PRO A 199 12.74 18.21 -20.06
C PRO A 199 11.81 17.58 -19.02
N TYR A 200 10.56 17.27 -19.37
CA TYR A 200 9.60 16.64 -18.46
C TYR A 200 9.96 15.18 -18.16
N LEU A 201 10.36 14.43 -19.18
CA LEU A 201 10.82 13.05 -19.04
C LEU A 201 12.16 12.97 -18.29
N ARG A 202 13.10 13.88 -18.56
CA ARG A 202 14.34 14.02 -17.78
C ARG A 202 14.06 14.26 -16.28
N ARG A 203 13.07 15.09 -15.93
CA ARG A 203 12.65 15.31 -14.53
C ARG A 203 12.06 14.04 -13.92
N ARG A 204 11.25 13.27 -14.67
CA ARG A 204 10.72 11.97 -14.22
C ARG A 204 11.85 10.97 -13.94
N LEU A 205 12.78 10.80 -14.88
CA LEU A 205 13.94 9.92 -14.74
C LEU A 205 14.80 10.33 -13.53
N SER A 206 15.01 11.63 -13.31
CA SER A 206 15.73 12.13 -12.12
C SER A 206 15.07 11.71 -10.80
N ARG A 207 13.73 11.70 -10.72
CA ARG A 207 13.01 11.20 -9.53
C ARG A 207 13.10 9.69 -9.37
N GLU A 208 13.14 8.94 -10.48
CA GLU A 208 13.33 7.50 -10.45
C GLU A 208 14.74 7.13 -10.00
N ILE A 209 15.77 7.81 -10.49
CA ILE A 209 17.16 7.71 -9.99
C ILE A 209 17.19 8.02 -8.49
N GLY A 210 16.58 9.12 -8.06
CA GLY A 210 16.52 9.49 -6.65
C GLY A 210 15.79 8.45 -5.77
N ARG A 211 14.74 7.79 -6.30
CA ARG A 211 14.07 6.67 -5.63
C ARG A 211 14.99 5.46 -5.49
N ALA A 212 15.63 5.04 -6.57
CA ALA A 212 16.54 3.89 -6.56
C ALA A 212 17.73 4.11 -5.61
N LYS A 213 18.30 5.32 -5.58
CA LYS A 213 19.33 5.70 -4.59
C LYS A 213 18.85 5.64 -3.15
N ARG A 214 17.62 6.10 -2.87
CA ARG A 214 17.02 5.97 -1.53
C ARG A 214 16.79 4.51 -1.13
N HIS A 215 16.44 3.65 -2.08
CA HIS A 215 16.30 2.21 -1.84
C HIS A 215 17.65 1.58 -1.48
N LEU A 216 18.73 1.93 -2.20
CA LEU A 216 20.09 1.52 -1.83
C LEU A 216 20.46 1.98 -0.43
N ALA A 217 20.27 3.26 -0.10
CA ALA A 217 20.58 3.79 1.23
C ALA A 217 19.79 3.07 2.35
N LEU A 218 18.51 2.76 2.10
CA LEU A 218 17.66 2.00 3.02
C LEU A 218 18.15 0.56 3.23
N LEU A 219 18.73 -0.07 2.22
CA LEU A 219 19.30 -1.41 2.32
C LEU A 219 20.64 -1.39 3.06
N SER A 220 21.48 -0.38 2.81
CA SER A 220 22.74 -0.19 3.53
C SER A 220 22.51 0.08 5.02
N SER A 221 21.42 0.77 5.40
CA SER A 221 21.13 1.02 6.81
C SER A 221 20.70 -0.22 7.61
N LEU A 222 20.38 -1.35 6.96
CA LEU A 222 20.19 -2.64 7.65
C LEU A 222 21.50 -3.33 8.06
N GLN A 223 22.64 -2.92 7.48
CA GLN A 223 23.94 -3.52 7.79
C GLN A 223 24.45 -3.08 9.18
N GLY A 224 23.94 -1.97 9.72
CA GLY A 224 24.19 -1.55 11.11
C GLY A 224 23.15 -2.15 12.05
N SER A 225 23.55 -3.15 12.84
CA SER A 225 22.82 -3.76 13.98
C SER A 225 21.30 -3.97 13.79
N LEU A 226 20.92 -5.22 13.51
CA LEU A 226 19.55 -5.76 13.69
C LEU A 226 19.18 -5.93 15.18
N GLY A 227 19.87 -5.25 16.10
CA GLY A 227 19.63 -5.29 17.53
C GLY A 227 18.26 -4.70 17.86
N GLY A 228 17.40 -5.53 18.45
CA GLY A 228 16.03 -5.17 18.77
C GLY A 228 15.92 -3.87 19.58
N GLN A 229 15.01 -3.01 19.15
CA GLN A 229 14.44 -1.99 20.02
C GLN A 229 12.93 -1.97 19.80
N ASP A 230 12.23 -2.68 20.69
CA ASP A 230 10.90 -2.30 21.14
C ASP A 230 11.03 -0.91 21.79
N GLY A 231 10.90 0.14 20.97
CA GLY A 231 11.09 1.51 21.43
C GLY A 231 10.23 2.46 20.63
N PHE A 232 8.99 2.63 21.08
CA PHE A 232 8.20 3.80 20.73
C PHE A 232 8.80 4.97 21.52
N THR A 233 9.83 5.63 20.98
CA THR A 233 10.29 6.90 21.53
C THR A 233 9.47 8.01 20.91
N GLU A 234 8.68 8.69 21.74
CA GLU A 234 8.24 10.04 21.44
C GLU A 234 9.44 10.87 20.97
N GLY A 235 9.33 11.45 19.77
CA GLY A 235 10.23 12.49 19.31
C GLY A 235 11.72 12.11 19.23
N ARG A 236 12.13 11.34 18.21
CA ARG A 236 13.37 11.49 17.40
C ARG A 236 13.64 10.18 16.64
N ASN A 237 13.35 10.15 15.34
CA ASN A 237 13.71 9.01 14.48
C ASN A 237 15.25 8.94 14.33
N ARG A 238 15.90 7.95 14.96
CA ARG A 238 17.20 7.46 14.45
C ARG A 238 16.95 6.63 13.18
N PRO A 239 17.86 6.64 12.18
CA PRO A 239 17.65 5.98 10.89
C PRO A 239 17.91 4.47 10.96
N GLY A 240 17.22 3.75 11.85
CA GLY A 240 17.06 2.31 11.73
C GLY A 240 16.05 2.04 10.61
N GLY A 241 16.46 1.36 9.54
CA GLY A 241 15.58 1.10 8.41
C GLY A 241 14.35 0.29 8.85
N ASN A 242 13.14 0.82 8.68
CA ASN A 242 11.92 0.06 8.96
C ASN A 242 11.94 -1.26 8.15
N ALA A 243 12.07 -2.39 8.83
CA ALA A 243 12.23 -3.71 8.22
C ALA A 243 11.15 -4.03 7.18
N TRP A 244 9.91 -3.58 7.41
CA TRP A 244 8.82 -3.72 6.45
C TRP A 244 9.09 -2.97 5.14
N ARG A 245 9.66 -1.77 5.21
CA ARG A 245 10.02 -0.99 4.01
C ARG A 245 11.19 -1.64 3.28
N VAL A 246 12.17 -2.15 4.02
CA VAL A 246 13.32 -2.82 3.41
C VAL A 246 12.88 -4.09 2.69
N LEU A 247 12.02 -4.91 3.31
CA LEU A 247 11.42 -6.08 2.67
C LEU A 247 10.66 -5.72 1.41
N ARG A 248 9.82 -4.67 1.45
CA ARG A 248 9.07 -4.22 0.28
C ARG A 248 10.01 -3.85 -0.87
N VAL A 249 11.06 -3.09 -0.56
CA VAL A 249 12.08 -2.69 -1.52
C VAL A 249 12.86 -3.89 -2.06
N GLY A 250 13.22 -4.84 -1.20
CA GLY A 250 13.99 -6.01 -1.57
C GLY A 250 13.21 -7.08 -2.35
N THR A 251 11.90 -7.19 -2.13
CA THR A 251 11.10 -8.27 -2.73
C THR A 251 10.31 -7.81 -3.96
N PHE A 252 9.69 -6.62 -3.97
CA PHE A 252 8.70 -6.29 -5.01
C PHE A 252 9.34 -6.10 -6.39
N LEU A 253 10.13 -5.05 -6.58
CA LEU A 253 10.72 -4.80 -7.88
C LEU A 253 11.84 -5.82 -8.22
N PRO A 254 12.74 -6.19 -7.28
CA PRO A 254 13.83 -7.12 -7.60
C PRO A 254 13.36 -8.56 -7.87
N LEU A 255 12.44 -9.09 -7.08
CA LEU A 255 11.96 -10.48 -7.23
C LEU A 255 10.68 -10.56 -8.06
N LEU A 256 9.65 -9.78 -7.72
CA LEU A 256 8.33 -9.82 -8.39
C LEU A 256 8.28 -8.99 -9.68
N ARG A 257 9.37 -8.30 -10.06
CA ARG A 257 9.50 -7.47 -11.28
C ARG A 257 8.44 -6.38 -11.41
N ASN A 258 7.73 -6.06 -10.33
CA ASN A 258 6.65 -5.08 -10.30
C ASN A 258 6.74 -4.24 -9.02
N ALA A 259 6.54 -2.93 -9.14
CA ALA A 259 6.62 -2.00 -8.02
C ALA A 259 5.46 -2.15 -7.02
N VAL A 260 4.30 -2.62 -7.49
CA VAL A 260 3.13 -3.01 -6.66
C VAL A 260 2.46 -4.21 -7.36
N PRO A 261 2.92 -5.43 -7.08
CA PRO A 261 2.34 -6.65 -7.64
C PRO A 261 0.85 -6.76 -7.31
N ARG A 262 0.04 -7.23 -8.28
CA ARG A 262 -1.37 -7.58 -8.03
C ARG A 262 -1.48 -8.94 -7.34
N ASP A 263 -0.74 -9.91 -7.85
CA ASP A 263 -0.58 -11.21 -7.21
C ASP A 263 0.57 -11.13 -6.20
N LEU A 264 0.24 -11.39 -4.94
CA LEU A 264 1.16 -11.43 -3.81
C LEU A 264 1.39 -12.86 -3.32
N SER A 265 0.73 -13.86 -3.91
CA SER A 265 0.89 -15.27 -3.54
C SER A 265 2.33 -15.78 -3.57
N PRO A 266 3.26 -15.33 -4.46
CA PRO A 266 4.63 -15.82 -4.44
C PRO A 266 5.39 -15.43 -3.17
N LEU A 267 4.93 -14.40 -2.44
CA LEU A 267 5.52 -14.02 -1.15
C LEU A 267 5.25 -15.06 -0.05
N LYS A 268 4.29 -15.97 -0.22
CA LYS A 268 3.95 -17.00 0.77
C LYS A 268 5.17 -17.91 1.05
N ALA A 269 5.93 -18.28 0.03
CA ALA A 269 7.14 -19.08 0.20
C ALA A 269 8.20 -18.35 1.04
N LEU A 270 8.46 -17.07 0.71
CA LEU A 270 9.40 -16.22 1.47
C LEU A 270 8.97 -16.04 2.92
N LEU A 271 7.66 -15.85 3.15
CA LEU A 271 7.10 -15.63 4.48
C LEU A 271 7.31 -16.84 5.40
N HIS A 272 7.10 -18.05 4.89
CA HIS A 272 7.20 -19.28 5.69
C HIS A 272 8.64 -19.82 5.74
N ARG A 273 9.30 -19.92 4.58
CA ARG A 273 10.60 -20.60 4.45
C ARG A 273 11.79 -19.65 4.47
N GLY A 274 11.61 -18.38 4.15
CA GLY A 274 12.72 -17.42 3.98
C GLY A 274 13.66 -17.75 2.81
N ALA A 275 13.35 -18.79 2.03
CA ALA A 275 14.15 -19.25 0.92
C ALA A 275 13.78 -18.48 -0.36
N TRP A 276 14.76 -17.79 -0.94
CA TRP A 276 14.63 -17.06 -2.20
C TRP A 276 15.52 -17.67 -3.31
N GLU A 277 16.40 -18.60 -2.96
CA GLU A 277 17.23 -19.36 -3.88
C GLU A 277 16.34 -20.22 -4.78
N GLY A 278 16.37 -19.99 -6.09
CA GLY A 278 15.45 -20.61 -7.06
C GLY A 278 14.39 -19.66 -7.63
N TRP A 279 14.34 -18.38 -7.21
CA TRP A 279 13.53 -17.34 -7.87
C TRP A 279 14.01 -16.97 -9.30
N LYS A 280 14.73 -17.87 -9.97
CA LYS A 280 15.08 -17.74 -11.38
C LYS A 280 13.84 -18.01 -12.22
N GLY A 281 13.07 -16.96 -12.49
CA GLY A 281 12.34 -16.82 -13.75
C GLY A 281 11.07 -17.66 -13.98
N SER A 282 10.51 -18.35 -12.98
CA SER A 282 9.22 -19.04 -13.12
C SER A 282 8.02 -18.11 -12.85
N LEU A 283 7.97 -16.98 -13.56
CA LEU A 283 6.72 -16.29 -13.86
C LEU A 283 6.79 -16.05 -15.37
N GLY A 284 6.22 -17.00 -16.13
CA GLY A 284 6.00 -16.81 -17.55
C GLY A 284 5.22 -15.51 -17.81
N PRO A 285 5.22 -15.02 -19.06
CA PRO A 285 4.46 -13.82 -19.38
C PRO A 285 3.00 -14.00 -18.92
N PRO A 286 2.36 -12.96 -18.36
CA PRO A 286 0.96 -13.04 -17.97
C PRO A 286 0.12 -13.50 -19.18
N PRO A 287 -0.89 -14.37 -18.99
CA PRO A 287 -1.82 -14.71 -20.05
C PRO A 287 -2.63 -13.45 -20.35
N GLY A 288 -2.25 -12.77 -21.43
CA GLY A 288 -2.73 -11.43 -21.76
C GLY A 288 -1.78 -10.72 -22.71
N GLY A 289 -1.36 -11.44 -23.76
CA GLY A 289 -0.74 -10.82 -24.92
C GLY A 289 -1.78 -10.06 -25.73
N GLY A 290 -1.47 -8.82 -26.07
CA GLY A 290 -2.16 -8.05 -27.12
C GLY A 290 -2.03 -6.52 -26.94
N PRO A 291 -1.79 -5.75 -28.01
CA PRO A 291 -0.93 -6.02 -29.16
C PRO A 291 0.26 -5.04 -29.21
N GLY A 292 1.17 -5.32 -30.14
CA GLY A 292 2.43 -4.63 -30.34
C GLY A 292 2.33 -3.13 -30.60
N CYS A 293 3.48 -2.50 -30.46
CA CYS A 293 3.79 -1.18 -30.98
C CYS A 293 3.35 -1.08 -32.44
N ALA A 294 2.20 -0.45 -32.69
CA ALA A 294 1.91 0.15 -33.98
C ALA A 294 2.39 1.60 -33.92
N ASN A 295 3.43 1.88 -34.70
CA ASN A 295 3.87 3.22 -35.04
C ASN A 295 2.66 4.00 -35.59
N VAL A 296 2.32 5.12 -34.97
CA VAL A 296 1.44 6.12 -35.59
C VAL A 296 2.34 7.29 -35.96
N HIS A 297 2.66 7.37 -37.26
CA HIS A 297 3.15 8.59 -37.88
C HIS A 297 2.02 9.63 -37.85
N PHE A 298 2.32 10.83 -37.38
CA PHE A 298 1.45 11.98 -37.56
C PHE A 298 1.74 12.58 -38.94
N GLY A 299 0.78 12.46 -39.85
CA GLY A 299 0.49 13.45 -40.87
C GLY A 299 -0.64 14.36 -40.37
#